data_AF-A0A925WJS2-F1
#
_entry.id   AF-A0A925WJS2-F1
#
_cell.length_a   1.000
_cell.length_b   1.000
_cell.length_c   1.000
_cell.angle_alpha   90.00
_cell.angle_beta   90.00
_cell.angle_gamma   90.00
#
_symmetry.space_group_name_H-M   'P 1'
#
loop_
_entity.id
_entity.type
_entity.pdbx_description
1 polymer ?
#
loop_
_entity_poly.entity_id
_entity_poly.type
_entity_poly.pdbx_seq_one_letter_code
_entity_poly.pdbx_strand_id
1 'polypeptide(L)'
;RLQPSDYADRDQVRALYDLVEGRVLAEINGMTELDLAHTVTFDFTPPNEASMTLTHTVAQIIGHMVNHGTDHRAQLLRLLYDFGAPTFDQDYIIYLRGQA
;
A
#
# COMPACT_ATOMS: atom_id res chain seq x y z
N ARG A 1 3.25 15.31 3.14
CA ARG A 1 2.71 14.51 2.01
C ARG A 1 3.58 14.80 0.79
N LEU A 2 3.80 13.81 -0.06
CA LEU A 2 4.53 13.98 -1.33
C LEU A 2 3.72 14.91 -2.25
N GLN A 3 4.38 15.77 -3.02
CA GLN A 3 3.72 16.61 -4.03
C GLN A 3 4.01 16.03 -5.41
N PRO A 4 2.99 15.74 -6.25
CA PRO A 4 3.22 15.22 -7.60
C PRO A 4 4.13 16.12 -8.46
N SER A 5 4.09 17.44 -8.24
CA SER A 5 4.94 18.42 -8.93
C SER A 5 6.44 18.26 -8.66
N ASP A 6 6.82 17.53 -7.61
CA ASP A 6 8.23 17.27 -7.28
C ASP A 6 8.83 16.17 -8.16
N TYR A 7 8.02 15.47 -8.98
CA TYR A 7 8.44 14.38 -9.84
C TYR A 7 8.09 14.69 -11.30
N ALA A 8 9.09 15.11 -12.06
CA ALA A 8 8.93 15.60 -13.43
C ALA A 8 8.61 14.49 -14.44
N ASP A 9 9.00 13.25 -14.14
CA ASP A 9 8.84 12.11 -15.04
C ASP A 9 8.61 10.79 -14.29
N ARG A 10 8.31 9.75 -15.07
CA ARG A 10 8.06 8.39 -14.57
C ARG A 10 9.29 7.79 -13.88
N ASP A 11 10.50 8.12 -14.32
CA ASP A 11 11.72 7.51 -13.79
C ASP A 11 12.01 8.02 -12.37
N GLN A 12 11.73 9.30 -12.10
CA GLN A 12 11.78 9.87 -10.75
C GLN A 12 10.75 9.22 -9.83
N VAL A 13 9.52 8.99 -10.31
CA VAL A 13 8.48 8.27 -9.55
C VAL A 13 8.92 6.83 -9.26
N ARG A 14 9.50 6.14 -10.25
CA ARG A 14 10.02 4.77 -10.10
C ARG A 14 11.15 4.70 -9.07
N ALA A 15 12.12 5.62 -9.14
CA ALA A 15 13.24 5.66 -8.21
C ALA A 15 12.78 5.91 -6.76
N LEU A 16 11.77 6.77 -6.57
CA LEU A 16 11.16 6.95 -5.25
C LEU A 16 10.46 5.67 -4.78
N TYR A 17 9.69 5.02 -5.65
CA TYR A 17 9.03 3.76 -5.29
C TYR A 17 10.07 2.73 -4.86
N ASP A 18 11.14 2.52 -5.64
CA ASP A 18 12.21 1.56 -5.32
C ASP A 18 12.81 1.84 -3.93
N LEU A 19 13.05 3.12 -3.62
CA LEU A 19 13.55 3.54 -2.31
C LEU A 19 12.57 3.22 -1.18
N VAL A 20 11.28 3.54 -1.36
CA VAL A 20 10.24 3.32 -0.33
C VAL A 20 10.00 1.84 -0.14
N GLU A 21 9.87 1.07 -1.23
CA GLU A 21 9.72 -0.39 -1.22
C GLU A 21 10.90 -1.03 -0.49
N GLY A 22 12.13 -0.67 -0.82
CA GLY A 22 13.32 -1.20 -0.15
C GLY A 22 13.32 -0.95 1.37
N ARG A 23 12.86 0.22 1.81
CA ARG A 23 12.73 0.54 3.25
C ARG A 23 11.64 -0.27 3.93
N VAL A 24 10.46 -0.36 3.31
CA VAL A 24 9.33 -1.13 3.84
C VAL A 24 9.70 -2.61 3.94
N LEU A 25 10.30 -3.18 2.90
CA LEU A 25 10.73 -4.58 2.91
C LEU A 25 11.83 -4.84 3.94
N ALA A 26 12.80 -3.94 4.08
CA ALA A 26 13.85 -4.07 5.09
C ALA A 26 13.26 -4.08 6.51
N GLU A 27 12.29 -3.21 6.80
CA GLU A 27 11.60 -3.15 8.08
C GLU A 27 10.81 -4.44 8.34
N ILE A 28 9.93 -4.84 7.41
CA ILE A 28 9.08 -6.02 7.56
C ILE A 28 9.91 -7.30 7.71
N ASN A 29 10.99 -7.45 6.95
CA ASN A 29 11.87 -8.62 7.04
C ASN A 29 12.62 -8.72 8.38
N GLY A 30 12.74 -7.61 9.12
CA GLY A 30 13.33 -7.60 10.45
C GLY A 30 12.34 -7.85 11.60
N MET A 31 11.03 -7.88 11.31
CA MET A 31 10.00 -8.00 12.34
C MET A 31 9.90 -9.42 12.91
N THR A 32 9.65 -9.49 14.20
CA THR A 32 9.27 -10.71 14.92
C THR A 32 7.76 -10.75 15.18
N GLU A 33 7.25 -11.90 15.61
CA GLU A 33 5.84 -12.03 16.05
C GLU A 33 5.50 -11.06 17.19
N LEU A 34 6.46 -10.73 18.06
CA LEU A 34 6.26 -9.76 19.13
C LEU A 34 6.05 -8.34 18.56
N ASP A 35 6.81 -7.98 17.52
CA ASP A 35 6.64 -6.70 16.84
C ASP A 35 5.28 -6.62 16.14
N LEU A 36 4.84 -7.71 15.51
CA LEU A 36 3.52 -7.81 14.87
C LEU A 36 2.37 -7.68 15.87
N ALA A 37 2.56 -8.19 17.09
CA ALA A 37 1.59 -8.09 18.18
C ALA A 37 1.61 -6.73 18.91
N HIS A 38 2.64 -5.90 18.69
CA HIS A 38 2.75 -4.59 19.32
C HIS A 38 1.60 -3.68 18.88
N THR A 39 1.05 -2.92 19.84
CA THR A 39 -0.07 -2.01 19.59
C THR A 39 0.44 -0.58 19.41
N VAL A 40 -0.02 0.08 18.36
CA VAL A 40 0.25 1.48 18.07
C VAL A 40 -1.03 2.28 18.23
N THR A 41 -0.95 3.38 18.97
CA THR A 41 -2.03 4.35 19.12
C THR A 41 -1.63 5.66 18.45
N PHE A 42 -2.49 6.19 17.58
CA PHE A 42 -2.25 7.42 16.85
C PHE A 42 -3.55 8.16 16.56
N ASP A 43 -3.47 9.47 16.43
CA ASP A 43 -4.58 10.30 16.00
C ASP A 43 -4.67 10.31 14.47
N PHE A 44 -5.89 10.17 13.97
CA PHE A 44 -6.20 10.14 12.56
C PHE A 44 -7.38 11.06 12.26
N THR A 45 -7.26 11.85 11.19
CA THR A 45 -8.35 12.68 10.69
C THR A 45 -8.68 12.23 9.28
N PRO A 46 -9.80 11.51 9.07
CA PRO A 46 -10.24 11.15 7.74
C PRO A 46 -10.63 12.41 6.95
N PRO A 47 -10.56 12.37 5.60
CA PRO A 47 -11.06 13.45 4.78
C PRO A 47 -12.55 13.71 5.08
N ASN A 48 -12.90 14.96 5.36
CA ASN A 48 -14.29 15.42 5.62
C ASN A 48 -14.94 14.84 6.90
N GLU A 49 -14.16 14.29 7.82
CA GLU A 49 -14.66 13.74 9.09
C GLU A 49 -13.93 14.34 10.29
N ALA A 50 -14.48 14.11 11.49
CA ALA A 50 -13.84 14.51 12.73
C ALA A 50 -12.62 13.63 13.05
N SER A 51 -11.64 14.19 13.75
CA SER A 51 -10.48 13.44 14.24
C SER A 51 -10.91 12.34 15.20
N MET A 52 -10.23 11.20 15.13
CA MET A 52 -10.40 10.04 16.00
C MET A 52 -9.03 9.50 16.42
N THR A 53 -8.96 8.91 17.61
CA THR A 53 -7.79 8.16 18.06
C THR A 53 -8.01 6.69 17.73
N LEU A 54 -7.06 6.09 17.02
CA LEU A 54 -7.07 4.69 16.63
C LEU A 54 -6.00 3.92 17.39
N THR A 55 -6.31 2.66 17.71
CA THR A 55 -5.40 1.74 18.39
C THR A 55 -5.45 0.40 17.65
N HIS A 56 -4.32 0.00 17.07
CA HIS A 56 -4.21 -1.20 16.23
C HIS A 56 -2.90 -1.94 16.49
N THR A 57 -2.90 -3.26 16.27
CA THR A 57 -1.63 -3.98 16.22
C THR A 57 -0.88 -3.66 14.93
N VAL A 58 0.45 -3.79 14.94
CA VAL A 58 1.27 -3.64 13.73
C VAL A 58 0.79 -4.60 12.62
N ALA A 59 0.41 -5.83 12.98
CA ALA A 59 -0.17 -6.79 12.02
C ALA A 59 -1.45 -6.26 11.34
N GLN A 60 -2.36 -5.62 12.09
CA GLN A 60 -3.57 -5.02 11.53
C GLN A 60 -3.24 -3.87 10.57
N ILE A 61 -2.25 -3.05 10.91
CA ILE A 61 -1.79 -1.93 10.07
C ILE A 61 -1.18 -2.46 8.76
N ILE A 62 -0.31 -3.48 8.82
CA ILE A 62 0.28 -4.11 7.63
C ILE A 62 -0.81 -4.74 6.76
N GLY A 63 -1.75 -5.47 7.36
CA GLY A 63 -2.90 -6.04 6.64
C GLY A 63 -3.74 -4.97 5.94
N HIS A 64 -3.97 -3.84 6.60
CA HIS A 64 -4.63 -2.68 5.98
C HIS A 64 -3.83 -2.14 4.79
N MET A 65 -2.50 -2.00 4.90
CA MET A 65 -1.65 -1.53 3.80
C MET A 65 -1.73 -2.45 2.56
N VAL A 66 -1.78 -3.77 2.75
CA VAL A 66 -1.95 -4.73 1.64
C VAL A 66 -3.28 -4.50 0.94
N ASN A 67 -4.38 -4.43 1.70
CA ASN A 67 -5.72 -4.20 1.15
C ASN A 67 -5.84 -2.83 0.46
N HIS A 68 -5.26 -1.78 1.05
CA HIS A 68 -5.24 -0.45 0.47
C HIS A 68 -4.43 -0.40 -0.84
N GLY A 69 -3.32 -1.15 -0.91
CA GLY A 69 -2.55 -1.32 -2.14
C GLY A 69 -3.35 -1.99 -3.25
N THR A 70 -4.14 -3.02 -2.93
CA THR A 70 -5.01 -3.69 -3.92
C THR A 70 -6.14 -2.77 -4.42
N ASP A 71 -6.75 -1.95 -3.55
CA ASP A 71 -7.77 -0.98 -3.96
C ASP A 71 -7.24 0.04 -4.99
N HIS A 72 -6.11 0.68 -4.70
CA HIS A 72 -5.49 1.61 -5.65
C HIS A 72 -5.04 0.93 -6.95
N ARG A 73 -4.58 -0.32 -6.88
CA ARG A 73 -4.21 -1.08 -8.08
C ARG A 73 -5.43 -1.34 -8.96
N ALA A 74 -6.58 -1.67 -8.39
CA ALA A 74 -7.82 -1.85 -9.13
C ALA A 74 -8.26 -0.53 -9.81
N GLN A 75 -8.17 0.60 -9.11
CA GLN A 75 -8.45 1.93 -9.66
C GLN A 75 -7.53 2.25 -10.86
N LEU A 76 -6.23 1.99 -10.74
CA LEU A 76 -5.27 2.18 -11.83
C LEU A 76 -5.54 1.24 -13.02
N LEU A 77 -5.84 -0.03 -12.79
CA LEU A 77 -6.20 -0.96 -13.87
C LEU A 77 -7.43 -0.49 -14.62
N ARG A 78 -8.44 0.06 -13.92
CA ARG A 78 -9.61 0.61 -14.58
C ARG A 78 -9.25 1.77 -15.50
N LEU A 79 -8.44 2.72 -15.01
CA LEU A 79 -7.97 3.84 -15.83
C LEU A 79 -7.18 3.36 -17.05
N LEU A 80 -6.25 2.42 -16.85
CA LEU A 80 -5.45 1.84 -17.94
C LEU A 80 -6.33 1.14 -19.00
N TYR A 81 -7.35 0.41 -18.56
CA TYR A 81 -8.33 -0.21 -19.45
C TYR A 81 -9.06 0.82 -20.31
N ASP A 82 -9.44 1.96 -19.73
CA ASP A 82 -10.10 3.06 -20.47
C ASP A 82 -9.20 3.64 -21.58
N PHE A 83 -7.86 3.48 -21.47
CA PHE A 83 -6.88 3.81 -22.51
C PHE A 83 -6.48 2.61 -23.42
N GLY A 84 -7.19 1.50 -23.34
CA GLY A 84 -6.98 0.31 -24.17
C GLY A 84 -5.78 -0.56 -23.74
N ALA A 85 -5.22 -0.34 -22.56
CA ALA A 85 -4.17 -1.21 -22.03
C ALA A 85 -4.76 -2.54 -21.50
N PRO A 86 -4.03 -3.66 -21.62
CA PRO A 86 -4.46 -4.93 -21.05
C PRO A 86 -4.49 -4.85 -19.52
N THR A 87 -5.47 -5.51 -18.92
CA THR A 87 -5.56 -5.73 -17.47
C THR A 87 -5.30 -7.19 -17.13
N PHE A 88 -5.17 -7.49 -15.85
CA PHE A 88 -4.92 -8.83 -15.33
C PHE A 88 -5.69 -9.04 -14.02
N ASP A 89 -5.84 -10.30 -13.65
CA ASP A 89 -6.54 -10.72 -12.44
C ASP A 89 -5.78 -10.28 -11.17
N GLN A 90 -6.54 -9.97 -10.12
CA GLN A 90 -6.00 -9.54 -8.81
C GLN A 90 -6.45 -10.45 -7.67
N ASP A 91 -7.15 -11.54 -7.97
CA ASP A 91 -7.67 -12.44 -6.96
C ASP A 91 -6.55 -13.10 -6.16
N TYR A 92 -6.52 -12.82 -4.86
CA TYR A 92 -5.52 -13.38 -3.94
C TYR A 92 -5.55 -14.92 -3.91
N ILE A 93 -6.73 -15.53 -4.06
CA ILE A 93 -6.86 -16.99 -4.10
C ILE A 93 -6.21 -17.61 -5.34
N ILE A 94 -6.15 -16.88 -6.46
CA ILE A 94 -5.49 -17.33 -7.70
C ILE A 94 -3.97 -17.18 -7.55
N TYR A 95 -3.51 -16.06 -6.96
CA TYR A 95 -2.10 -15.87 -6.60
C TYR A 95 -1.57 -16.99 -5.71
N LEU A 96 -2.29 -17.34 -4.64
CA LEU A 96 -1.89 -18.43 -3.73
C LEU A 96 -1.81 -19.81 -4.39
N ARG A 97 -2.49 -20.00 -5.52
CA ARG A 97 -2.46 -21.25 -6.31
C ARG A 97 -1.33 -21.28 -7.34
N GLY A 98 -0.52 -20.21 -7.44
CA GLY A 98 0.56 -20.10 -8.42
C GLY A 98 0.06 -19.93 -9.86
N GLN A 99 -1.14 -19.35 -10.03
CA GLN A 99 -1.82 -19.20 -11.32
C GLN A 99 -1.91 -17.74 -11.79
N ALA A 100 -1.21 -16.82 -11.10
CA ALA A 100 -1.13 -15.40 -11.43
C ALA A 100 0.08 -15.07 -12.32
#